data_AF-A0A520DW63-F1
#
_entry.id   AF-A0A520DW63-F1
#
_cell.length_a   1.000
_cell.length_b   1.000
_cell.length_c   1.000
_cell.angle_alpha   90.00
_cell.angle_beta   90.00
_cell.angle_gamma   90.00
#
_symmetry.space_group_name_H-M   'P 1'
#
loop_
_entity.id
_entity.type
_entity.pdbx_description
1 polymer ?
#
loop_
_entity_poly.entity_id
_entity_poly.type
_entity_poly.pdbx_seq_one_letter_code
_entity_poly.pdbx_strand_id
1 'polypeptide(L)' 'MNFPSELKYTKDHEWVKVEGNEAFIGITDFAQRELGDIV' A
#
# COMPACT_ATOMS: atom_id res chain seq x y z
N MET A 1 8.16 -10.37 -6.12
CA MET A 1 7.47 -9.25 -5.42
C MET A 1 8.54 -8.29 -4.95
N ASN A 2 8.40 -7.01 -5.27
CA ASN A 2 9.28 -5.95 -4.78
C ASN A 2 8.57 -5.27 -3.61
N PHE A 3 9.20 -5.18 -2.45
CA PHE A 3 8.64 -4.52 -1.27
C PHE A 3 9.54 -3.32 -0.95
N PRO A 4 9.15 -2.10 -1.37
CA PRO A 4 9.93 -0.91 -1.06
C PRO A 4 10.07 -0.74 0.46
N SER A 5 11.29 -0.43 0.93
CA SER A 5 11.63 -0.34 2.35
C SER A 5 11.15 0.95 3.01
N GLU A 6 10.83 1.95 2.20
CA GLU A 6 10.22 3.22 2.61
C GLU A 6 8.74 3.09 2.99
N LEU A 7 8.11 1.94 2.71
CA LEU A 7 6.70 1.68 3.02
C LEU A 7 6.58 0.89 4.33
N LYS A 8 5.59 1.26 5.14
CA LYS A 8 5.13 0.45 6.27
C LYS A 8 3.83 -0.23 5.89
N TYR A 9 3.68 -1.50 6.23
CA TYR A 9 2.55 -2.33 5.82
C TYR A 9 1.68 -2.74 7.01
N THR A 10 0.38 -2.86 6.78
CA THR A 10 -0.56 -3.44 7.74
C THR A 10 -0.79 -4.92 7.44
N LYS A 11 -1.43 -5.64 8.37
CA LYS A 11 -1.89 -7.02 8.12
C LYS A 11 -3.09 -7.06 7.16
N ASP A 12 -3.76 -5.92 6.97
CA ASP A 12 -4.96 -5.77 6.16
C ASP A 12 -4.64 -5.36 4.71
N HIS A 13 -3.41 -5.62 4.26
CA HIS A 13 -2.95 -5.39 2.88
C HIS A 13 -2.95 -3.92 2.45
N GLU A 14 -2.71 -3.01 3.40
CA GLU A 14 -2.51 -1.58 3.17
C GLU A 14 -1.05 -1.20 3.41
N TRP A 15 -0.65 -0.04 2.87
CA TRP A 15 0.65 0.55 3.13
C TRP A 15 0.56 2.06 3.41
N VAL A 16 1.55 2.58 4.12
CA VAL A 16 1.77 4.00 4.32
C VAL A 16 3.21 4.40 3.97
N LYS A 17 3.36 5.51 3.25
CA LYS A 17 4.63 6.21 3.01
C LYS A 17 4.58 7.55 3.72
N VAL A 18 5.57 7.86 4.54
CA VAL A 18 5.65 9.15 5.26
C VAL A 18 6.70 10.02 4.60
N GLU A 19 6.30 11.22 4.18
CA GLU A 19 7.18 12.23 3.59
C GLU A 19 7.02 13.56 4.36
N GLY A 20 7.97 13.84 5.27
CA GLY A 20 7.91 15.02 6.13
C GLY A 20 6.68 15.01 7.04
N ASN A 21 5.76 15.94 6.81
CA ASN A 21 4.49 16.07 7.55
C ASN A 21 3.29 15.47 6.80
N GLU A 22 3.51 14.87 5.63
CA GLU A 22 2.47 14.25 4.82
C GLU A 22 2.61 12.73 4.81
N ALA A 23 1.50 12.03 4.61
CA ALA A 23 1.46 10.58 4.51
C ALA A 23 0.60 10.17 3.31
N PHE A 24 1.14 9.27 2.49
CA PHE A 24 0.42 8.61 1.40
C PHE A 24 -0.02 7.24 1.90
N ILE A 25 -1.30 6.92 1.68
CA ILE A 25 -1.90 5.63 2.06
C ILE A 25 -2.42 4.96 0.79
N GLY A 26 -2.25 3.66 0.68
CA GLY A 26 -2.78 2.88 -0.42
C GLY A 26 -2.93 1.40 -0.07
N ILE A 27 -3.42 0.64 -1.04
CA ILE A 27 -3.53 -0.81 -0.95
C ILE A 27 -2.34 -1.50 -1.63
N THR A 28 -2.01 -2.70 -1.19
CA THR A 28 -0.91 -3.50 -1.77
C THR A 28 -1.28 -4.06 -3.15
N ASP A 29 -0.27 -4.45 -3.91
CA ASP A 29 -0.44 -5.19 -5.19
C ASP A 29 -1.25 -6.49 -5.02
N PHE A 30 -1.20 -7.11 -3.84
CA PHE A 30 -2.06 -8.24 -3.51
C PHE A 30 -3.53 -7.81 -3.42
N ALA A 31 -3.83 -6.79 -2.61
CA ALA A 31 -5.20 -6.32 -2.42
C ALA A 31 -5.87 -5.87 -3.72
N GLN A 32 -5.16 -5.16 -4.61
CA GLN A 32 -5.75 -4.77 -5.90
C GLN A 32 -6.16 -5.97 -6.77
N ARG A 33 -5.42 -7.09 -6.70
CA ARG A 33 -5.73 -8.29 -7.50
C ARG A 33 -6.96 -9.01 -6.97
N GLU A 34 -7.16 -9.00 -5.66
CA GLU A 34 -8.34 -9.58 -5.02
C GLU A 34 -9.61 -8.75 -5.28
N LEU A 35 -9.49 -7.44 -5.51
CA LEU A 35 -10.63 -6.56 -5.79
C LEU A 35 -11.18 -6.70 -7.22
N GLY A 36 -10.37 -7.16 -8.17
CA GLY A 36 -10.76 -7.20 -9.59
C GLY A 36 -10.72 -5.81 -10.24
N ASP A 37 -11.63 -5.54 -11.18
CA ASP A 37 -11.66 -4.25 -11.87
C ASP A 37 -12.12 -3.12 -10.94
N ILE A 38 -11.24 -2.15 -10.72
CA ILE A 38 -11.53 -0.92 -9.98
C ILE A 38 -12.13 0.10 -10.96
N VAL A 39 -13.35 0.59 -10.69
CA VAL A 39 -14.09 1.58 -11.49
C VAL A 39 -14.31 2.90 -10.76
#